data_AF-A0A8T4X982-F1
#
_entry.id   AF-A0A8T4X982-F1
#
_cell.length_a   1.000
_cell.length_b   1.000
_cell.length_c   1.000
_cell.angle_alpha   90.00
_cell.angle_beta   90.00
_cell.angle_gamma   90.00
#
_symmetry.space_group_name_H-M   'P 1'
#
loop_
_entity.id
_entity.type
_entity.pdbx_description
1 polymer ?
#
loop_
_entity_poly.entity_id
_entity_poly.type
_entity_poly.pdbx_seq_one_letter_code
_entity_poly.pdbx_strand_id
1 'polypeptide(L)'
;MSSLNQILIKYLKTNQVQYATLDEVPHFREYFLNYLQVIWKTPIEYLETRYKNTCISLSKGTAMRDIRLGAVYGLMFHCNVKQYQIAHLVGVSLRTIRRDVDYLNKRVYK
;
A
#
# COMPACT_ATOMS: atom_id res chain seq x y z
N MET A 1 -13.83 -36.78 -11.47
CA MET A 1 -13.49 -35.34 -11.30
C MET A 1 -12.57 -34.93 -12.45
N SER A 2 -12.97 -33.96 -13.29
CA SER A 2 -12.23 -33.61 -14.51
C SER A 2 -10.91 -32.88 -14.20
N SER A 3 -9.90 -33.09 -15.06
CA SER A 3 -8.62 -32.36 -15.04
C SER A 3 -8.79 -30.84 -15.03
N LEU A 4 -9.87 -30.35 -15.63
CA LEU A 4 -10.30 -28.95 -15.61
C LEU A 4 -10.53 -28.41 -14.19
N ASN A 5 -11.18 -29.17 -13.32
CA ASN A 5 -11.38 -28.76 -11.93
C ASN A 5 -10.05 -28.70 -11.16
N GLN A 6 -9.10 -29.59 -11.46
CA GLN A 6 -7.77 -29.54 -10.83
C GLN A 6 -6.96 -28.32 -11.29
N ILE A 7 -7.06 -27.93 -12.57
CA ILE A 7 -6.42 -26.71 -13.10
C ILE A 7 -7.05 -25.46 -12.46
N LEU A 8 -8.38 -25.40 -12.38
CA LEU A 8 -9.10 -24.28 -11.74
C LEU A 8 -8.74 -24.15 -10.26
N ILE A 9 -8.73 -25.27 -9.52
CA ILE A 9 -8.35 -25.30 -8.11
C ILE A 9 -6.88 -24.89 -7.96
N LYS A 10 -5.98 -25.29 -8.86
CA LYS A 10 -4.56 -24.91 -8.82
C LYS A 10 -4.36 -23.42 -9.11
N TYR A 11 -5.15 -22.84 -10.02
CA TYR A 11 -5.18 -21.40 -10.31
C TYR A 11 -5.77 -20.58 -9.17
N LEU A 12 -6.80 -21.09 -8.50
CA LEU A 12 -7.41 -20.46 -7.32
C LEU A 12 -6.53 -20.60 -6.07
N LYS A 13 -5.76 -21.69 -5.95
CA LYS A 13 -4.83 -21.97 -4.85
C LYS A 13 -3.44 -21.38 -5.03
N THR A 14 -3.16 -20.69 -6.14
CA THR A 14 -2.00 -19.78 -6.18
C THR A 14 -2.31 -18.64 -5.21
N ASN A 15 -1.94 -18.86 -3.95
CA ASN A 15 -2.05 -17.94 -2.81
C ASN A 15 -1.55 -16.55 -3.21
N GLN A 16 -2.42 -15.74 -3.80
CA GLN A 16 -2.20 -14.32 -3.88
C GLN A 16 -2.32 -13.84 -2.45
N VAL A 17 -1.20 -13.47 -1.84
CA VAL A 17 -1.20 -12.90 -0.49
C VAL A 17 -2.10 -11.68 -0.53
N GLN A 18 -3.33 -11.82 -0.05
CA GLN A 18 -4.35 -10.77 -0.10
C GLN A 18 -4.40 -10.14 1.28
N TYR A 19 -3.74 -9.00 1.41
CA TYR A 19 -3.76 -8.21 2.63
C TYR A 19 -5.14 -7.55 2.76
N ALA A 20 -5.80 -7.74 3.90
CA ALA A 20 -7.05 -7.06 4.23
C ALA A 20 -6.78 -5.63 4.70
N THR A 21 -5.67 -5.41 5.40
CA THR A 21 -5.31 -4.11 5.97
C THR A 21 -3.84 -3.74 5.72
N LEU A 22 -3.51 -2.46 5.90
CA LEU A 22 -2.13 -1.98 5.79
C LEU A 22 -1.21 -2.53 6.89
N ASP A 23 -1.75 -2.85 8.08
CA ASP A 23 -0.98 -3.42 9.19
C ASP A 23 -0.55 -4.88 8.92
N GLU A 24 -1.25 -5.59 8.05
CA GLU A 24 -0.88 -6.96 7.64
C GLU A 24 0.27 -7.00 6.63
N VAL A 25 0.61 -5.86 6.03
CA VAL A 25 1.70 -5.78 5.06
C VAL A 25 3.03 -5.77 5.81
N PRO A 26 3.92 -6.76 5.59
CA PRO A 26 5.22 -6.82 6.25
C PRO A 26 6.02 -5.53 6.02
N HIS A 27 6.66 -5.04 7.08
CA HIS A 27 7.51 -3.84 7.11
C HIS A 27 6.80 -2.50 6.82
N PHE A 28 5.52 -2.50 6.41
CA PHE A 28 4.82 -1.25 6.07
C PHE A 28 4.70 -0.33 7.29
N ARG A 29 4.31 -0.88 8.45
CA ARG A 29 4.15 -0.11 9.69
C ARG A 29 5.44 0.63 10.08
N GLU A 30 6.56 -0.08 10.11
CA GLU A 30 7.87 0.48 10.46
C GLU A 30 8.27 1.58 9.49
N TYR A 31 8.20 1.29 8.18
CA TYR A 31 8.47 2.28 7.13
C TYR A 31 7.58 3.52 7.30
N PHE A 32 6.28 3.32 7.50
CA PHE A 32 5.33 4.42 7.43
C PHE A 32 5.32 5.28 8.70
N LEU A 33 5.61 4.70 9.86
CA LEU A 33 5.91 5.45 11.08
C LEU A 33 7.14 6.34 10.87
N ASN A 34 8.22 5.78 10.32
CA ASN A 34 9.43 6.56 10.02
C ASN A 34 9.14 7.69 8.99
N TYR A 35 8.37 7.40 7.94
CA TYR A 35 7.91 8.40 6.97
C TYR A 35 7.14 9.54 7.64
N LEU A 36 6.20 9.22 8.53
CA LEU A 36 5.40 10.22 9.25
C LEU A 36 6.25 11.06 10.20
N GLN A 37 7.27 10.45 10.82
CA GLN A 37 8.18 11.15 11.72
C GLN A 37 9.13 12.07 10.95
N VAL A 38 9.79 11.58 9.91
CA VAL A 38 10.86 12.31 9.22
C VAL A 38 10.31 13.30 8.19
N ILE A 39 9.39 12.85 7.33
CA ILE A 39 8.89 13.67 6.22
C ILE A 39 7.77 14.58 6.69
N TRP A 40 6.84 14.05 7.48
CA TRP A 40 5.72 14.82 8.00
C TRP A 40 6.01 15.52 9.33
N LYS A 41 7.22 15.36 9.87
CA LYS A 41 7.67 15.99 11.13
C LYS A 41 6.69 15.74 12.28
N THR A 42 6.07 14.56 12.31
CA THR A 42 5.09 14.21 13.35
C THR A 42 5.82 14.00 14.67
N PRO A 43 5.46 14.70 15.76
CA PRO A 43 6.05 14.47 17.08
C PRO A 43 5.82 13.03 17.55
N ILE A 44 6.78 12.47 18.28
CA ILE A 44 6.76 11.07 18.75
C ILE A 44 5.47 10.76 19.54
N GLU A 45 5.04 11.70 20.39
CA GLU A 45 3.83 11.59 21.22
C GLU A 45 2.53 11.44 20.41
N TYR A 46 2.51 11.89 19.16
CA TYR A 46 1.34 11.80 18.27
C TYR A 46 1.50 10.78 17.15
N LEU A 47 2.65 10.12 17.05
CA LEU A 47 3.02 9.33 15.87
C LEU A 47 2.09 8.14 15.64
N GLU A 48 1.77 7.39 16.70
CA GLU A 48 0.85 6.25 16.64
C GLU A 48 -0.58 6.67 16.27
N THR A 49 -1.10 7.74 16.88
CA THR A 49 -2.43 8.27 16.56
C THR A 49 -2.49 8.76 15.12
N ARG A 50 -1.46 9.48 14.67
CA ARG A 50 -1.35 9.93 13.28
C ARG A 50 -1.29 8.77 12.32
N TYR A 51 -0.51 7.72 12.62
CA TYR A 51 -0.43 6.50 11.82
C TYR A 51 -1.80 5.86 11.63
N LYS A 52 -2.53 5.62 12.73
CA LYS A 52 -3.86 4.99 12.69
C LYS A 52 -4.86 5.81 11.87
N ASN A 53 -4.95 7.11 12.15
CA ASN A 53 -5.85 8.01 11.40
C ASN A 53 -5.50 8.05 9.92
N THR A 54 -4.20 8.07 9.61
CA THR A 54 -3.73 8.06 8.22
C THR A 54 -4.06 6.76 7.52
N CYS A 55 -3.90 5.61 8.17
CA CYS A 55 -4.28 4.32 7.60
C CYS A 55 -5.78 4.24 7.32
N ILE A 56 -6.63 4.82 8.19
CA ILE A 56 -8.08 4.92 7.96
C ILE A 56 -8.38 5.82 6.76
N SER A 57 -7.73 6.98 6.66
CA SER A 57 -7.91 7.87 5.50
C SER A 57 -7.41 7.25 4.20
N LEU A 58 -6.31 6.49 4.26
CA LEU A 58 -5.78 5.74 3.13
C LEU A 58 -6.78 4.68 2.69
N SER A 59 -7.25 3.80 3.57
CA SER A 59 -8.18 2.72 3.19
C SER A 59 -9.52 3.23 2.67
N LYS A 60 -9.93 4.43 3.06
CA LYS A 60 -11.13 5.13 2.54
C LYS A 60 -10.89 5.89 1.23
N GLY A 61 -9.65 5.98 0.76
CA GLY A 61 -9.30 6.76 -0.43
C GLY A 61 -9.37 8.28 -0.25
N THR A 62 -9.44 8.77 0.99
CA THR A 62 -9.61 10.19 1.34
C THR A 62 -8.31 10.86 1.80
N ALA A 63 -7.21 10.10 1.90
CA ALA A 63 -5.90 10.64 2.26
C ALA A 63 -5.41 11.68 1.23
N MET A 64 -4.73 12.71 1.76
CA MET A 64 -4.03 13.70 0.95
C MET A 64 -3.06 13.01 -0.03
N ARG A 65 -2.89 13.59 -1.23
CA ARG A 65 -2.06 13.00 -2.28
C ARG A 65 -0.62 12.72 -1.81
N ASP A 66 0.01 13.63 -1.09
CA ASP A 66 1.40 13.44 -0.64
C ASP A 66 1.55 12.30 0.37
N ILE A 67 0.56 12.13 1.25
CA ILE A 67 0.50 10.99 2.16
C ILE A 67 0.34 9.69 1.38
N ARG A 68 -0.60 9.68 0.42
CA ARG A 68 -0.83 8.53 -0.46
C ARG A 68 0.42 8.17 -1.24
N LEU A 69 1.14 9.15 -1.80
CA LEU A 69 2.39 8.92 -2.51
C LEU A 69 3.45 8.26 -1.62
N GLY A 70 3.59 8.74 -0.38
CA GLY A 70 4.48 8.11 0.61
C GLY A 70 4.10 6.66 0.93
N ALA A 71 2.80 6.37 1.06
CA ALA A 71 2.29 5.02 1.29
C ALA A 71 2.53 4.11 0.07
N VAL A 72 2.21 4.58 -1.14
CA VAL A 72 2.43 3.86 -2.40
C VAL A 72 3.90 3.54 -2.60
N TYR A 73 4.79 4.50 -2.33
CA TYR A 73 6.23 4.28 -2.40
C TYR A 73 6.68 3.16 -1.44
N GLY A 74 6.25 3.22 -0.17
CA GLY A 74 6.54 2.18 0.82
C GLY A 74 6.05 0.81 0.39
N LEU A 75 4.78 0.72 0.05
CA LEU A 75 4.14 -0.54 -0.35
C LEU A 75 4.82 -1.16 -1.57
N MET A 76 5.18 -0.34 -2.57
CA MET A 76 5.76 -0.84 -3.81
C MET A 76 7.24 -1.21 -3.67
N PHE A 77 8.06 -0.34 -3.06
CA PHE A 77 9.52 -0.49 -3.07
C PHE A 77 10.10 -1.10 -1.79
N HIS A 78 9.42 -0.96 -0.65
CA HIS A 78 9.85 -1.56 0.62
C HIS A 78 9.10 -2.86 0.95
N CYS A 79 7.85 -2.98 0.53
CA CYS A 79 7.02 -4.15 0.83
C CYS A 79 6.76 -5.07 -0.36
N ASN A 80 7.22 -4.71 -1.58
CA ASN A 80 7.03 -5.48 -2.81
C ASN A 80 5.55 -5.82 -3.15
N VAL A 81 4.62 -4.96 -2.77
CA VAL A 81 3.18 -5.13 -2.98
C VAL A 81 2.81 -4.75 -4.41
N LYS A 82 1.97 -5.55 -5.08
CA LYS A 82 1.54 -5.28 -6.46
C LYS A 82 0.56 -4.11 -6.53
N GLN A 83 0.61 -3.34 -7.61
CA GLN A 83 -0.22 -2.13 -7.78
C GLN A 83 -1.73 -2.33 -7.55
N TYR A 84 -2.30 -3.46 -7.96
CA TYR A 84 -3.72 -3.74 -7.73
C TYR A 84 -4.06 -3.99 -6.26
N GLN A 85 -3.14 -4.60 -5.50
CA GLN A 85 -3.28 -4.79 -4.05
C GLN A 85 -3.14 -3.44 -3.34
N ILE A 86 -2.19 -2.60 -3.77
CA ILE A 86 -2.05 -1.22 -3.28
C ILE A 86 -3.34 -0.43 -3.52
N ALA A 87 -3.93 -0.53 -4.71
CA ALA A 87 -5.18 0.15 -5.05
C ALA A 87 -6.31 -0.23 -4.08
N HIS A 88 -6.44 -1.53 -3.79
CA HIS A 88 -7.40 -2.04 -2.82
C HIS A 88 -7.12 -1.54 -1.40
N LEU A 89 -5.87 -1.66 -0.93
CA LEU A 89 -5.46 -1.26 0.42
C LEU A 89 -5.61 0.25 0.69
N VAL A 90 -5.44 1.07 -0.35
CA VAL A 90 -5.49 2.53 -0.27
C VAL A 90 -6.81 3.09 -0.82
N GLY A 91 -7.83 2.26 -1.01
CA GLY A 91 -9.19 2.71 -1.34
C GLY A 91 -9.30 3.56 -2.61
N VAL A 92 -8.42 3.37 -3.59
CA VAL A 92 -8.40 4.15 -4.84
C VAL A 92 -8.37 3.25 -6.08
N SER A 93 -8.69 3.83 -7.24
CA SER A 93 -8.62 3.08 -8.50
C SER A 93 -7.19 2.68 -8.88
N LEU A 94 -7.04 1.56 -9.61
CA LEU A 94 -5.76 1.17 -10.20
C LEU A 94 -5.17 2.25 -11.13
N ARG A 95 -6.02 3.03 -11.81
CA ARG A 95 -5.58 4.17 -12.63
C ARG A 95 -4.89 5.23 -11.79
N THR A 96 -5.40 5.51 -10.59
CA THR A 96 -4.78 6.44 -9.64
C THR A 96 -3.41 5.93 -9.20
N ILE A 97 -3.30 4.65 -8.85
CA ILE A 97 -2.01 4.04 -8.47
C ILE A 97 -1.00 4.11 -9.60
N ARG A 98 -1.39 3.79 -10.84
CA ARG A 98 -0.48 3.91 -12.00
C ARG A 98 0.06 5.33 -12.15
N ARG A 99 -0.79 6.36 -12.03
CA ARG A 99 -0.37 7.77 -12.08
C ARG A 99 0.59 8.14 -10.95
N ASP A 100 0.32 7.65 -9.74
CA ASP A 100 1.17 7.88 -8.58
C ASP A 100 2.54 7.19 -8.75
N VAL A 101 2.56 5.96 -9.27
CA VAL A 101 3.81 5.22 -9.60
C VAL A 101 4.59 5.91 -10.72
N ASP A 102 3.95 6.34 -11.80
CA ASP A 102 4.62 7.08 -12.89
C ASP A 102 5.26 8.37 -12.38
N TYR A 103 4.58 9.06 -11.45
CA TYR A 103 5.11 10.25 -10.80
C TYR A 103 6.34 9.92 -9.93
N LEU A 104 6.28 8.85 -9.14
CA LEU A 104 7.40 8.41 -8.29
C LEU A 104 8.61 7.99 -9.13
N ASN A 105 8.41 7.20 -10.19
CA ASN A 105 9.48 6.79 -11.10
C ASN A 105 10.19 8.00 -11.73
N LYS A 106 9.43 9.02 -12.16
CA LYS A 106 10.02 10.26 -12.70
C LYS A 106 10.84 11.06 -11.70
N ARG A 107 10.64 10.86 -10.39
CA ARG A 107 11.42 11.51 -9.33
C ARG A 107 12.64 10.72 -8.90
N VAL A 108 12.63 9.40 -9.03
CA VAL A 108 13.76 8.52 -8.68
C VAL A 108 14.81 8.50 -9.78
N TYR A 109 14.40 8.56 -11.05
CA TYR A 109 15.29 8.53 -12.21
C TYR A 109 15.61 9.93 -12.77
N LYS A 110 15.44 10.98 -11.98
CA LYS A 110 15.88 12.35 -12.26
C LYS A 110 16.90 12.77 -11.22
#